data_AF-A0A0F9MKQ6-F1
#
_entry.id   AF-A0A0F9MKQ6-F1
#
_cell.length_a   1.000
_cell.length_b   1.000
_cell.length_c   1.000
_cell.angle_alpha   90.00
_cell.angle_beta   90.00
_cell.angle_gamma   90.00
#
_symmetry.space_group_name_H-M   'P 1'
#
loop_
_entity.id
_entity.type
_entity.pdbx_description
1 polymer ?
#
loop_
_entity_poly.entity_id
_entity_poly.type
_entity_poly.pdbx_seq_one_letter_code
_entity_poly.pdbx_strand_id
1 'polypeptide(L)'
;MSGRYRRRRRPPEDVQPSFEVTRWLWVINSHTWTDEDIDALQYFLLQTSLQELFDRRTSAKVRAECWDWVLEDELRPFSFRACSEACGYDTDRLRSALTDLRRRLQKAGYAEAIDIKPMLQKEVA
;
A
#
# COMPACT_ATOMS: atom_id res chain seq x y z
N MET A 1 26.93 43.41 10.65
CA MET A 1 27.32 42.27 9.78
C MET A 1 26.06 41.51 9.40
N SER A 2 25.59 41.61 8.15
CA SER A 2 24.47 40.81 7.65
C SER A 2 24.85 40.23 6.28
N GLY A 3 25.15 38.93 6.27
CA GLY A 3 25.46 38.19 5.06
C GLY A 3 24.22 38.07 4.20
N ARG A 4 24.21 38.76 3.05
CA ARG A 4 23.15 38.60 2.05
C ARG A 4 23.30 37.22 1.43
N TYR A 5 22.43 36.29 1.81
CA TYR A 5 22.20 35.07 1.04
C TYR A 5 21.83 35.48 -0.38
N ARG A 6 22.76 35.29 -1.33
CA ARG A 6 22.45 35.42 -2.76
C ARG A 6 21.41 34.36 -3.08
N ARG A 7 20.16 34.78 -3.30
CA ARG A 7 19.13 33.91 -3.88
C ARG A 7 19.72 33.36 -5.19
N ARG A 8 19.93 32.04 -5.27
CA ARG A 8 20.27 31.39 -6.54
C ARG A 8 19.15 31.75 -7.51
N ARG A 9 19.46 32.47 -8.59
CA ARG A 9 18.48 32.74 -9.64
C ARG A 9 18.01 31.38 -10.16
N ARG A 10 16.69 31.14 -10.15
CA ARG A 10 16.10 30.01 -10.87
C ARG A 10 16.54 30.16 -12.33
N PRO A 11 17.13 29.13 -12.96
CA PRO A 11 17.45 29.18 -14.37
C PRO A 11 16.18 29.52 -15.16
N PRO A 12 16.28 30.32 -16.23
CA PRO A 12 15.18 30.51 -17.17
C PRO A 12 14.60 29.16 -17.62
N GLU A 13 13.27 29.05 -17.73
CA GLU A 13 12.57 27.79 -18.02
C GLU A 13 12.90 27.19 -19.40
N ASP A 14 13.58 27.98 -20.24
CA ASP A 14 14.07 27.71 -21.59
C ASP A 14 15.54 27.26 -21.66
N VAL A 15 16.25 27.14 -20.52
CA VAL A 15 17.60 26.56 -20.51
C VAL A 15 17.50 25.05 -20.77
N GLN A 16 17.60 24.67 -22.04
CA GLN A 16 17.78 23.28 -22.41
C GLN A 16 19.12 22.79 -21.82
N PRO A 17 19.11 21.69 -21.03
CA PRO A 17 20.35 21.13 -20.51
C PRO A 17 21.29 20.82 -21.68
N SER A 18 22.60 21.02 -21.48
CA SER A 18 23.57 20.68 -22.52
C SER A 18 23.42 19.20 -22.89
N PHE A 19 23.83 18.85 -24.11
CA PHE A 19 23.81 17.48 -24.60
C PHE A 19 24.46 16.50 -23.60
N GLU A 20 25.57 16.91 -22.99
CA GLU A 20 26.25 16.15 -21.94
C GLU A 20 25.36 15.94 -20.70
N VAL A 21 24.66 16.96 -20.20
CA VAL A 21 23.77 16.82 -19.03
C VAL A 21 22.57 15.93 -19.34
N THR A 22 21.97 16.06 -20.51
CA THR A 22 20.87 15.19 -20.95
C THR A 22 21.33 13.74 -21.07
N ARG A 23 22.54 13.52 -21.59
CA ARG A 23 23.17 12.21 -21.70
C ARG A 23 23.49 11.62 -20.32
N TRP A 24 24.00 12.40 -19.37
CA TRP A 24 24.23 11.95 -17.99
C TRP A 24 22.93 11.62 -17.25
N LEU A 25 21.88 12.42 -17.41
CA LEU A 25 20.57 12.12 -16.84
C LEU A 25 19.96 10.82 -17.40
N TRP A 26 20.21 10.53 -18.68
CA TRP A 26 19.78 9.28 -19.32
C TRP A 26 20.62 8.09 -18.84
N VAL A 27 21.95 8.22 -18.77
CA VAL A 27 22.85 7.16 -18.26
C VAL A 27 22.59 6.84 -16.78
N ILE A 28 22.27 7.86 -15.96
CA ILE A 28 21.94 7.66 -14.55
C ILE A 28 20.54 7.05 -14.38
N ASN A 29 19.59 7.32 -15.30
CA ASN A 29 18.24 6.76 -15.27
C ASN A 29 18.04 5.53 -16.16
N SER A 30 19.06 5.01 -16.84
CA SER A 30 18.92 3.82 -17.69
C SER A 30 18.96 2.53 -16.87
N HIS A 31 18.19 2.48 -15.78
CA HIS A 31 17.84 1.20 -15.19
C HIS A 31 16.65 0.67 -15.98
N THR A 32 16.94 -0.23 -16.92
CA THR A 32 15.90 -0.96 -17.63
C THR A 32 15.25 -1.91 -16.63
N TRP A 33 14.00 -1.64 -16.27
CA TRP A 33 13.19 -2.55 -15.47
C TRP A 33 13.16 -3.91 -16.15
N THR A 34 13.55 -4.93 -15.43
CA THR A 34 13.40 -6.32 -15.86
C THR A 34 12.01 -6.82 -15.49
N ASP A 35 11.55 -7.88 -16.14
CA ASP A 35 10.31 -8.54 -15.74
C ASP A 35 10.44 -9.10 -14.31
N GLU A 36 11.64 -9.56 -13.91
CA GLU A 36 11.90 -9.99 -12.53
C GLU A 36 11.74 -8.84 -11.51
N ASP A 37 12.09 -7.60 -11.87
CA ASP A 37 11.88 -6.44 -10.99
C ASP A 37 10.38 -6.14 -10.82
N ILE A 38 9.59 -6.31 -11.89
CA ILE A 38 8.13 -6.14 -11.85
C ILE A 38 7.50 -7.22 -10.97
N ASP A 39 7.90 -8.48 -11.14
CA ASP A 39 7.44 -9.61 -10.33
C ASP A 39 7.77 -9.39 -8.85
N ALA A 40 8.99 -8.92 -8.55
CA ALA A 40 9.41 -8.60 -7.19
C ALA A 40 8.56 -7.50 -6.56
N LEU A 41 8.23 -6.45 -7.33
CA LEU A 41 7.33 -5.38 -6.87
C LEU A 41 5.91 -5.89 -6.62
N GLN A 42 5.38 -6.71 -7.53
CA GLN A 42 4.04 -7.30 -7.39
C GLN A 42 3.95 -8.18 -6.15
N TYR A 43 4.96 -9.02 -5.91
CA TYR A 43 5.08 -9.83 -4.71
C TYR A 43 5.15 -8.99 -3.45
N PHE A 44 6.04 -7.99 -3.43
CA PHE A 44 6.26 -7.14 -2.26
C PHE A 44 4.99 -6.33 -1.92
N LEU A 45 4.32 -5.80 -2.93
CA LEU A 45 3.05 -5.07 -2.75
C LEU A 45 1.98 -5.99 -2.16
N LEU A 46 1.78 -7.18 -2.73
CA LEU A 46 0.82 -8.15 -2.21
C LEU A 46 1.11 -8.51 -0.76
N GLN A 47 2.35 -8.89 -0.44
CA GLN A 47 2.73 -9.30 0.91
C GLN A 47 2.51 -8.17 1.91
N THR A 48 2.99 -6.96 1.59
CA THR A 48 2.91 -5.80 2.49
C THR A 48 1.47 -5.40 2.75
N SER A 49 0.65 -5.28 1.71
CA SER A 49 -0.76 -4.92 1.86
C SER A 49 -1.56 -5.96 2.65
N LEU A 50 -1.29 -7.26 2.46
CA LEU A 50 -1.93 -8.31 3.26
C LEU A 50 -1.51 -8.26 4.74
N GLN A 51 -0.24 -7.95 5.01
CA GLN A 51 0.24 -7.77 6.37
C GLN A 51 -0.41 -6.54 7.04
N GLU A 52 -0.53 -5.43 6.31
CA GLU A 52 -1.17 -4.21 6.78
C GLU A 52 -2.66 -4.40 7.10
N LEU A 53 -3.37 -5.21 6.31
CA LEU A 53 -4.79 -5.54 6.53
C LEU A 53 -5.06 -6.16 7.91
N PHE A 54 -4.15 -7.00 8.39
CA PHE A 54 -4.35 -7.79 9.60
C PHE A 54 -3.47 -7.36 10.79
N ASP A 55 -2.51 -6.45 10.58
CA ASP A 55 -1.76 -5.85 11.69
C ASP A 55 -2.65 -4.88 12.48
N ARG A 56 -2.88 -5.19 13.76
CA ARG A 56 -3.67 -4.36 14.68
C ARG A 56 -3.03 -3.00 14.97
N ARG A 57 -1.73 -2.83 14.70
CA ARG A 57 -1.00 -1.57 14.88
C ARG A 57 -1.17 -0.62 13.69
N THR A 58 -1.66 -1.13 12.55
CA THR A 58 -1.92 -0.33 11.36
C THR A 58 -3.18 0.51 11.54
N SER A 59 -3.11 1.77 11.12
CA SER A 59 -4.23 2.69 11.22
C SER A 59 -5.48 2.14 10.51
N ALA A 60 -6.67 2.51 11.00
CA ALA A 60 -7.93 2.11 10.37
C ALA A 60 -8.03 2.62 8.91
N LYS A 61 -7.43 3.78 8.63
CA LYS A 61 -7.38 4.37 7.29
C LYS A 61 -6.58 3.50 6.32
N VAL A 62 -5.34 3.16 6.67
CA VAL A 62 -4.48 2.29 5.83
C VAL A 62 -5.15 0.94 5.58
N ARG A 63 -5.75 0.34 6.62
CA ARG A 63 -6.50 -0.91 6.45
C ARG A 63 -7.70 -0.80 5.50
N ALA A 64 -8.38 0.35 5.49
CA ALA A 64 -9.47 0.61 4.54
C ALA A 64 -8.93 0.73 3.11
N GLU A 65 -7.85 1.49 2.90
CA GLU A 65 -7.19 1.64 1.60
C GLU A 65 -6.70 0.30 1.03
N CYS A 66 -6.05 -0.53 1.85
CA CYS A 66 -5.64 -1.88 1.44
C CYS A 66 -6.85 -2.74 1.08
N TRP A 67 -7.98 -2.57 1.77
CA TRP A 67 -9.18 -3.34 1.49
C TRP A 67 -9.87 -2.89 0.20
N ASP A 68 -9.94 -1.59 -0.04
CA ASP A 68 -10.46 -1.03 -1.29
C ASP A 68 -9.62 -1.53 -2.48
N TRP A 69 -8.30 -1.60 -2.32
CA TRP A 69 -7.40 -2.23 -3.30
C TRP A 69 -7.70 -3.72 -3.52
N VAL A 70 -7.95 -4.49 -2.45
CA VAL A 70 -8.34 -5.92 -2.58
C VAL A 70 -9.63 -6.09 -3.38
N LEU A 71 -10.61 -5.21 -3.16
CA LEU A 71 -11.93 -5.27 -3.81
C LEU A 71 -11.98 -4.67 -5.22
N GLU A 72 -10.93 -3.99 -5.65
CA GLU A 72 -10.89 -3.33 -6.94
C GLU A 72 -10.94 -4.31 -8.12
N ASP A 73 -11.94 -4.21 -8.98
CA ASP A 73 -12.10 -5.13 -10.12
C ASP A 73 -11.33 -4.69 -11.38
N GLU A 74 -10.75 -3.49 -11.38
CA GLU A 74 -9.97 -2.99 -12.51
C GLU A 74 -8.63 -3.72 -12.65
N LEU A 75 -8.38 -4.31 -13.82
CA LEU A 75 -7.10 -4.97 -14.12
C LEU A 75 -6.04 -3.92 -14.49
N ARG A 76 -5.14 -3.65 -13.55
CA ARG A 76 -3.96 -2.77 -13.71
C ARG A 76 -2.69 -3.52 -13.32
N PRO A 77 -1.48 -3.09 -13.74
CA PRO A 77 -0.21 -3.81 -13.48
C PRO A 77 0.05 -4.14 -12.00
N PHE A 78 -0.45 -3.30 -11.09
CA PHE A 78 -0.37 -3.46 -9.64
C PHE A 78 -1.76 -3.53 -8.97
N SER A 79 -2.77 -3.93 -9.73
CA SER A 79 -4.07 -4.29 -9.14
C SER A 79 -3.91 -5.53 -8.28
N PHE A 80 -4.81 -5.71 -7.30
CA PHE A 80 -4.81 -6.92 -6.47
C PHE A 80 -4.85 -8.19 -7.33
N ARG A 81 -5.67 -8.19 -8.38
CA ARG A 81 -5.77 -9.29 -9.35
C ARG A 81 -4.40 -9.60 -9.98
N ALA A 82 -3.78 -8.61 -10.62
CA ALA A 82 -2.47 -8.80 -11.26
C ALA A 82 -1.40 -9.29 -10.28
N CYS A 83 -1.30 -8.68 -9.09
CA CYS A 83 -0.32 -9.12 -8.08
C CYS A 83 -0.58 -10.54 -7.57
N SER A 84 -1.86 -10.90 -7.34
CA SER A 84 -2.22 -12.24 -6.87
C SER A 84 -1.94 -13.33 -7.91
N GLU A 85 -2.28 -13.08 -9.17
CA GLU A 85 -2.07 -14.01 -10.28
C GLU A 85 -0.56 -14.18 -10.57
N ALA A 86 0.21 -13.09 -10.55
CA ALA A 86 1.67 -13.13 -10.70
C ALA A 86 2.35 -13.95 -9.59
N CYS A 87 1.81 -13.91 -8.37
CA CYS A 87 2.27 -14.73 -7.26
C CYS A 87 1.73 -16.18 -7.28
N GLY A 88 0.98 -16.58 -8.31
CA GLY A 88 0.44 -17.93 -8.48
C GLY A 88 -0.84 -18.23 -7.68
N TYR A 89 -1.53 -17.21 -7.17
CA TYR A 89 -2.80 -17.36 -6.46
C TYR A 89 -4.01 -17.18 -7.37
N ASP A 90 -5.07 -17.94 -7.10
CA ASP A 90 -6.42 -17.67 -7.61
C ASP A 90 -6.99 -16.46 -6.86
N THR A 91 -7.14 -15.34 -7.58
CA THR A 91 -7.61 -14.05 -7.03
C THR A 91 -8.95 -14.17 -6.31
N ASP A 92 -9.91 -14.88 -6.90
CA ASP A 92 -11.28 -14.92 -6.39
C ASP A 92 -11.36 -15.79 -5.14
N ARG A 93 -10.58 -16.89 -5.10
CA ARG A 93 -10.39 -17.69 -3.88
C ARG A 93 -9.67 -16.90 -2.80
N LEU A 94 -8.64 -16.14 -3.15
CA LEU A 94 -7.89 -15.33 -2.19
C LEU A 94 -8.78 -14.23 -1.59
N ARG A 95 -9.54 -13.50 -2.42
CA ARG A 95 -10.55 -12.52 -1.96
C ARG A 95 -11.57 -13.14 -1.02
N SER A 96 -12.09 -14.32 -1.37
CA SER A 96 -13.05 -15.04 -0.54
C SER A 96 -12.45 -15.40 0.82
N ALA A 97 -11.23 -15.93 0.84
CA ALA A 97 -10.52 -16.27 2.07
C ALA A 97 -10.24 -15.05 2.95
N LEU A 98 -9.80 -13.93 2.36
CA LEU A 98 -9.56 -12.68 3.06
C LEU A 98 -10.85 -12.09 3.67
N THR A 99 -11.96 -12.17 2.93
CA THR A 99 -13.28 -11.73 3.39
C THR A 99 -13.76 -12.55 4.58
N ASP A 100 -13.58 -13.87 4.51
CA ASP A 100 -13.90 -14.78 5.60
C ASP A 100 -13.04 -14.52 6.84
N LEU A 101 -11.73 -14.31 6.66
CA LEU A 101 -10.82 -13.99 7.75
C LEU A 101 -11.18 -12.67 8.41
N ARG A 102 -11.43 -11.62 7.63
CA ARG A 102 -11.87 -10.32 8.14
C ARG A 102 -13.15 -10.45 8.97
N ARG A 103 -14.14 -11.19 8.48
CA ARG A 103 -15.40 -11.45 9.19
C ARG A 103 -15.18 -12.18 10.52
N ARG A 104 -14.29 -13.17 10.55
CA ARG A 104 -13.94 -13.90 11.79
C ARG A 104 -13.24 -13.00 12.80
N LEU A 105 -12.29 -12.18 12.34
CA LEU A 105 -11.57 -11.23 13.20
C LEU A 105 -12.49 -10.12 13.73
N GLN A 106 -13.43 -9.63 12.91
CA GLN A 106 -14.47 -8.71 13.38
C GLN A 106 -15.32 -9.36 14.46
N LYS A 107 -15.80 -10.59 14.26
CA LYS A 107 -16.55 -11.33 15.29
C LYS A 107 -15.73 -11.55 16.56
N ALA A 108 -14.44 -11.87 16.45
CA ALA A 108 -13.57 -12.05 17.60
C ALA A 108 -13.33 -10.73 18.35
N GLY A 109 -13.09 -9.62 17.63
CA GLY A 109 -12.99 -8.29 18.23
C GLY A 109 -14.31 -7.81 18.84
N TYR A 110 -15.45 -8.15 18.22
CA TYR A 110 -16.78 -7.88 18.78
C TYR A 110 -17.07 -8.78 19.99
N ALA A 111 -16.61 -10.03 20.01
CA ALA A 111 -16.74 -10.94 21.15
C ALA A 111 -15.86 -10.50 22.32
N GLU A 112 -14.64 -10.02 22.05
CA GLU A 112 -13.75 -9.38 23.03
C GLU A 112 -14.35 -8.06 23.57
N ALA A 113 -15.01 -7.28 22.71
CA ALA A 113 -15.74 -6.07 23.11
C ALA A 113 -17.10 -6.34 23.79
N ILE A 114 -17.72 -7.50 23.55
CA ILE A 114 -18.97 -7.99 24.17
C ILE A 114 -18.67 -8.74 25.49
N ASP A 115 -17.41 -9.04 25.82
CA ASP A 115 -16.97 -9.41 27.18
C ASP A 115 -17.02 -8.19 28.12
N ILE A 116 -18.18 -7.54 28.11
CA ILE A 116 -18.61 -6.49 28.99
C ILE A 116 -18.99 -7.27 30.26
N LYS A 117 -17.97 -7.47 31.10
CA LYS A 117 -18.04 -7.75 32.55
C LYS A 117 -19.13 -7.02 33.38
N PRO A 118 -19.84 -5.95 32.94
CA PRO A 118 -21.01 -5.39 33.61
C PRO A 118 -22.38 -5.89 33.12
N MET A 119 -22.52 -6.88 32.22
CA MET A 119 -23.86 -7.49 32.00
C MET A 119 -24.35 -8.29 33.23
N LEU A 120 -23.51 -8.46 34.26
CA LEU A 120 -23.84 -9.15 35.53
C LEU A 120 -23.98 -8.24 36.77
N GLN A 121 -24.04 -6.91 36.66
CA GLN A 121 -24.42 -6.06 37.81
C GLN A 121 -25.31 -4.87 37.43
N LYS A 122 -26.44 -5.16 36.81
CA LYS A 122 -27.67 -4.39 37.04
C LYS A 122 -28.84 -5.35 37.14
N GLU A 123 -29.05 -5.88 38.34
CA GLU A 123 -30.39 -5.99 38.88
C GLU A 123 -30.47 -5.04 40.09
N VAL A 124 -31.26 -3.99 39.87
CA VAL A 124 -31.92 -3.09 40.82
C VAL A 124 -32.87 -3.97 41.65
N ALA A 125 -33.08 -3.85 42.96
CA ALA A 125 -33.29 -2.70 43.83
C ALA A 125 -33.00 -3.08 45.29
#